data_AF-A0A2T7KJ86-F1
#
_entry.id   AF-A0A2T7KJ86-F1
#
_cell.length_a   1.000
_cell.length_b   1.000
_cell.length_c   1.000
_cell.angle_alpha   90.00
_cell.angle_beta   90.00
_cell.angle_gamma   90.00
#
_symmetry.space_group_name_H-M   'P 1'
#
loop_
_entity.id
_entity.type
_entity.pdbx_description
1 polymer ?
#
loop_
_entity_poly.entity_id
_entity_poly.type
_entity_poly.pdbx_seq_one_letter_code
_entity_poly.pdbx_strand_id
1 'polypeptide(L)'
;MASHPLGLFPAHNADRHGKGKQKMHGLALYITHVWEAAATTATSLCRAHGMEVDTERIALEVAPALAAIRTLDLEVICLSQTATEQTRYLEFQKDDPQGRAVRGLLILRNADTHVPATIDVPADRVVGGVGLGYRVMPRWLPFDELPNAIRDNPKNSPSAVQAYKDAVGGQLVMDTLLDAFAFIDRCDPTLARRVRGTEDLEYFPLHAYTTHDYDRLHPDQPSRPQLDAEVRRLTQETPPYGTGREILHSFNRDGQEVHCGYTIRRDIRTAFVEPSVQVTRDIRAGFPYSVVTADGTQHDVTVDEEGHLAAAGAPLADVPLQTPRNHCRPEVCEGWWELTTSDAFLYRRQRHLHEGIRDL
;
A
#
# COMPACT_ATOMS: atom_id res chain seq x y z
N MET A 1 32.15 -20.38 10.18
CA MET A 1 32.13 -19.52 8.98
C MET A 1 30.69 -19.52 8.48
N ALA A 2 29.98 -18.40 8.58
CA ALA A 2 28.62 -18.31 8.06
C ALA A 2 28.68 -18.47 6.54
N SER A 3 27.92 -19.41 5.98
CA SER A 3 27.77 -19.53 4.53
C SER A 3 27.07 -18.28 4.04
N HIS A 4 27.75 -17.44 3.27
CA HIS A 4 27.10 -16.32 2.60
C HIS A 4 25.93 -16.86 1.77
N PRO A 5 24.72 -16.28 1.87
CA PRO A 5 23.58 -16.73 1.07
C PRO A 5 23.95 -16.66 -0.41
N LEU A 6 23.77 -17.78 -1.11
CA LEU A 6 24.00 -17.87 -2.55
C LEU A 6 22.88 -17.08 -3.25
N GLY A 7 23.24 -15.95 -3.86
CA GLY A 7 22.31 -15.18 -4.68
C GLY A 7 21.84 -15.96 -5.90
N LEU A 8 20.70 -15.56 -6.46
CA LEU A 8 20.11 -16.22 -7.65
C LEU A 8 20.93 -15.97 -8.92
N PHE A 9 21.55 -14.80 -9.05
CA PHE A 9 22.31 -14.33 -10.21
C PHE A 9 23.54 -13.51 -9.77
N PRO A 10 24.53 -14.14 -9.11
CA PRO A 10 25.68 -13.44 -8.54
C PRO A 10 26.55 -12.79 -9.62
N ALA A 11 27.13 -11.63 -9.30
CA ALA A 11 28.05 -10.93 -10.19
C ALA A 11 29.47 -11.53 -10.07
N HIS A 12 29.84 -12.38 -11.02
CA HIS A 12 31.12 -13.11 -10.99
C HIS A 12 32.37 -12.28 -11.36
N ASN A 13 32.20 -11.17 -12.07
CA ASN A 13 33.32 -10.32 -12.49
C ASN A 13 33.68 -9.34 -11.36
N ALA A 14 34.95 -9.33 -10.92
CA ALA A 14 35.41 -8.53 -9.78
C ALA A 14 35.16 -7.01 -9.95
N ASP A 15 35.36 -6.46 -11.16
CA ASP A 15 35.14 -5.03 -11.42
C ASP A 15 33.65 -4.68 -11.36
N ARG A 16 32.80 -5.53 -11.95
CA ARG A 16 31.34 -5.37 -11.86
C ARG A 16 30.83 -5.58 -10.45
N HIS A 17 31.42 -6.50 -9.69
CA HIS A 17 31.10 -6.73 -8.28
C HIS A 17 31.45 -5.51 -7.43
N GLY A 18 32.64 -4.95 -7.62
CA GLY A 18 33.05 -3.70 -6.95
C GLY A 18 32.13 -2.52 -7.28
N LYS A 19 31.78 -2.37 -8.57
CA LYS A 19 30.78 -1.39 -9.02
C LYS A 19 29.41 -1.65 -8.41
N GLY A 20 29.00 -2.91 -8.33
CA GLY A 20 27.75 -3.37 -7.72
C GLY A 20 27.68 -2.97 -6.25
N LYS A 21 28.71 -3.25 -5.47
CA LYS A 21 28.81 -2.82 -4.06
C LYS A 21 28.69 -1.31 -3.90
N GLN A 22 29.36 -0.54 -4.76
CA GLN A 22 29.28 0.91 -4.71
C GLN A 22 27.86 1.40 -5.04
N LYS A 23 27.22 0.85 -6.08
CA LYS A 23 25.89 1.26 -6.52
C LYS A 23 24.78 0.80 -5.59
N MET A 24 24.91 -0.38 -4.98
CA MET A 24 23.95 -0.90 -4.00
C MET A 24 23.99 -0.07 -2.71
N HIS A 25 25.17 0.28 -2.24
CA HIS A 25 25.33 1.24 -1.14
C HIS A 25 24.75 2.61 -1.48
N GLY A 26 25.04 3.13 -2.69
CA GLY A 26 24.45 4.36 -3.17
C GLY A 26 22.92 4.30 -3.22
N LEU A 27 22.35 3.19 -3.70
CA LEU A 27 20.89 2.99 -3.75
C LEU A 27 20.26 3.05 -2.35
N ALA A 28 20.83 2.36 -1.35
CA ALA A 28 20.34 2.44 0.03
C ALA A 28 20.35 3.89 0.56
N LEU A 29 21.42 4.64 0.29
CA LEU A 29 21.53 6.04 0.67
C LEU A 29 20.50 6.92 -0.06
N TYR A 30 20.33 6.76 -1.37
CA TYR A 30 19.34 7.53 -2.15
C TYR A 30 17.91 7.22 -1.70
N ILE A 31 17.59 5.97 -1.37
CA ILE A 31 16.30 5.60 -0.77
C ILE A 31 16.09 6.38 0.54
N THR A 32 17.12 6.49 1.37
CA THR A 32 17.06 7.29 2.61
C THR A 32 16.82 8.77 2.32
N HIS A 33 17.46 9.34 1.30
CA HIS A 33 17.26 10.75 0.94
C HIS A 33 15.84 11.02 0.41
N VAL A 34 15.31 10.16 -0.46
CA VAL A 34 13.91 10.26 -0.94
C VAL A 34 12.96 10.15 0.25
N TRP A 35 13.25 9.24 1.19
CA TRP A 35 12.48 9.07 2.41
C TRP A 35 12.48 10.33 3.28
N GLU A 36 13.63 10.95 3.51
CA GLU A 36 13.76 12.19 4.28
C GLU A 36 13.15 13.40 3.56
N ALA A 37 13.30 13.49 2.24
CA ALA A 37 12.68 14.54 1.42
C ALA A 37 11.15 14.49 1.57
N ALA A 38 10.54 13.32 1.46
CA ALA A 38 9.10 13.14 1.65
C ALA A 38 8.62 13.49 3.08
N ALA A 39 9.51 13.49 4.08
CA ALA A 39 9.18 13.90 5.46
C ALA A 39 9.41 15.40 5.72
N THR A 40 10.19 16.06 4.88
CA THR A 40 10.63 17.45 5.08
C THR A 40 10.17 18.39 3.96
N THR A 41 9.45 17.87 2.96
CA THR A 41 8.76 18.64 1.93
C THR A 41 7.80 19.64 2.54
N ALA A 42 7.86 20.88 2.05
CA ALA A 42 6.95 21.93 2.47
C ALA A 42 5.51 21.61 2.00
N THR A 43 4.56 21.78 2.90
CA THR A 43 3.13 21.63 2.64
C THR A 43 2.40 22.89 3.11
N SER A 44 1.54 23.45 2.27
CA SER A 44 0.70 24.61 2.61
C SER A 44 -0.78 24.25 2.52
N LEU A 45 -1.56 24.63 3.52
CA LEU A 45 -3.02 24.46 3.47
C LEU A 45 -3.66 25.68 2.79
N CYS A 46 -4.11 25.48 1.55
CA CYS A 46 -4.76 26.50 0.74
C CYS A 46 -6.29 26.39 0.87
N ARG A 47 -6.96 27.51 1.17
CA ARG A 47 -8.41 27.53 1.44
C ARG A 47 -9.26 27.11 0.23
N ALA A 48 -8.77 27.35 -0.98
CA ALA A 48 -9.53 27.14 -2.22
C ALA A 48 -9.48 25.71 -2.75
N HIS A 49 -8.36 25.00 -2.55
CA HIS A 49 -8.09 23.70 -3.17
C HIS A 49 -7.45 22.69 -2.22
N GLY A 50 -7.38 22.99 -0.92
CA GLY A 50 -6.84 22.08 0.09
C GLY A 50 -5.32 22.14 0.18
N MET A 51 -4.70 20.99 0.46
CA MET A 51 -3.26 20.90 0.70
C MET A 51 -2.48 21.04 -0.62
N GLU A 52 -1.53 21.96 -0.65
CA GLU A 52 -0.54 22.12 -1.71
C GLU A 52 0.79 21.56 -1.22
N VAL A 53 1.47 20.83 -2.10
CA VAL A 53 2.68 20.07 -1.78
C VAL A 53 3.72 20.33 -2.87
N ASP A 54 4.91 20.79 -2.46
CA ASP A 54 6.03 20.96 -3.37
C ASP A 54 6.84 19.66 -3.48
N THR A 55 6.53 18.85 -4.48
CA THR A 55 7.18 17.55 -4.71
C THR A 55 8.48 17.65 -5.52
N GLU A 56 8.95 18.86 -5.90
CA GLU A 56 10.15 19.05 -6.72
C GLU A 56 11.38 18.40 -6.07
N ARG A 57 11.58 18.63 -4.76
CA ARG A 57 12.69 18.03 -4.03
C ARG A 57 12.66 16.50 -4.08
N ILE A 58 11.48 15.89 -3.98
CA ILE A 58 11.33 14.44 -4.06
C ILE A 58 11.74 13.95 -5.45
N ALA A 59 11.28 14.63 -6.52
CA ALA A 59 11.64 14.30 -7.89
C ALA A 59 13.17 14.30 -8.11
N LEU A 60 13.86 15.30 -7.56
CA LEU A 60 15.31 15.44 -7.67
C LEU A 60 16.07 14.31 -6.95
N GLU A 61 15.64 13.92 -5.74
CA GLU A 61 16.31 12.86 -4.96
C GLU A 61 16.09 11.46 -5.55
N VAL A 62 15.03 11.27 -6.35
CA VAL A 62 14.70 9.99 -6.98
C VAL A 62 15.61 9.67 -8.18
N ALA A 63 16.02 10.67 -8.96
CA ALA A 63 16.85 10.49 -10.15
C ALA A 63 18.13 9.64 -9.93
N PRO A 64 18.98 9.91 -8.91
CA PRO A 64 20.16 9.09 -8.67
C PRO A 64 19.83 7.64 -8.28
N ALA A 65 18.69 7.38 -7.62
CA ALA A 65 18.23 6.04 -7.32
C ALA A 65 17.88 5.26 -8.61
N LEU A 66 17.15 5.88 -9.55
CA LEU A 66 16.83 5.29 -10.85
C LEU A 66 18.09 4.95 -11.65
N ALA A 67 19.09 5.84 -11.63
CA ALA A 67 20.38 5.60 -12.26
C ALA A 67 21.12 4.41 -11.62
N ALA A 68 21.12 4.30 -10.29
CA ALA A 68 21.73 3.19 -9.57
C ALA A 68 21.05 1.85 -9.90
N ILE A 69 19.71 1.79 -9.86
CA ILE A 69 18.91 0.61 -10.22
C ILE A 69 19.26 0.13 -11.63
N ARG A 70 19.28 1.04 -12.61
CA ARG A 70 19.60 0.70 -14.00
C ARG A 70 21.01 0.13 -14.17
N THR A 71 21.99 0.69 -13.45
CA THR A 71 23.37 0.18 -13.47
C THR A 71 23.43 -1.20 -12.82
N LEU A 72 22.78 -1.40 -11.68
CA LEU A 72 22.74 -2.68 -10.96
C LEU A 72 22.08 -3.77 -11.81
N ASP A 73 20.90 -3.49 -12.36
CA ASP A 73 20.13 -4.41 -13.21
C ASP A 73 20.91 -4.85 -14.45
N LEU A 74 21.27 -3.90 -15.33
CA LEU A 74 21.89 -4.28 -16.60
C LEU A 74 23.38 -4.58 -16.45
N GLU A 75 24.14 -3.62 -15.90
CA GLU A 75 25.60 -3.66 -16.04
C GLU A 75 26.25 -4.59 -15.03
N VAL A 76 25.66 -4.71 -13.84
CA VAL A 76 26.20 -5.53 -12.75
C VAL A 76 25.60 -6.92 -12.79
N ILE A 77 24.28 -7.08 -12.75
CA ILE A 77 23.66 -8.41 -12.70
C ILE A 77 23.64 -9.05 -14.08
N CYS A 78 22.85 -8.49 -15.02
CA CYS A 78 22.60 -9.11 -16.32
C CYS A 78 23.89 -9.35 -17.11
N LEU A 79 24.70 -8.30 -17.33
CA LEU A 79 25.93 -8.44 -18.14
C LEU A 79 27.05 -9.24 -17.45
N SER A 80 26.93 -9.56 -16.15
CA SER A 80 27.84 -10.52 -15.49
C SER A 80 27.48 -11.98 -15.76
N GLN A 81 26.27 -12.25 -16.25
CA GLN A 81 25.81 -13.60 -16.54
C GLN A 81 26.31 -14.09 -17.90
N THR A 82 26.41 -15.42 -18.05
CA THR A 82 26.60 -16.06 -19.36
C THR A 82 25.38 -15.82 -20.25
N ALA A 83 25.47 -16.03 -21.57
CA ALA A 83 24.34 -15.80 -22.47
C ALA A 83 23.07 -16.59 -22.06
N THR A 84 23.22 -17.84 -21.61
CA THR A 84 22.11 -18.67 -21.12
C THR A 84 21.53 -18.13 -19.81
N GLU A 85 22.38 -17.75 -18.85
CA GLU A 85 21.93 -17.18 -17.58
C GLU A 85 21.34 -15.77 -17.73
N GLN A 86 21.74 -15.00 -18.76
CA GLN A 86 21.10 -13.74 -19.12
C GLN A 86 19.64 -13.95 -19.52
N THR A 87 19.35 -14.97 -20.35
CA THR A 87 17.97 -15.31 -20.71
C THR A 87 17.16 -15.67 -19.46
N ARG A 88 17.71 -16.55 -18.61
CA ARG A 88 17.05 -16.94 -17.35
C ARG A 88 16.82 -15.76 -16.41
N TYR A 89 17.78 -14.84 -16.30
CA TYR A 89 17.64 -13.62 -15.52
C TYR A 89 16.50 -12.74 -16.03
N LEU A 90 16.43 -12.53 -17.36
CA LEU A 90 15.40 -11.69 -17.97
C LEU A 90 14.00 -12.30 -17.85
N GLU A 91 13.90 -13.63 -17.91
CA GLU A 91 12.66 -14.37 -17.63
C GLU A 91 12.26 -14.22 -16.16
N PHE A 92 13.20 -14.45 -15.24
CA PHE A 92 12.97 -14.26 -13.81
C PHE A 92 12.53 -12.84 -13.47
N GLN A 93 13.19 -11.82 -14.01
CA GLN A 93 12.82 -10.41 -13.83
C GLN A 93 11.40 -10.13 -14.32
N LYS A 94 10.98 -10.76 -15.42
CA LYS A 94 9.65 -10.55 -16.00
C LYS A 94 8.54 -11.16 -15.12
N ASP A 95 8.80 -12.32 -14.53
CA ASP A 95 7.78 -13.08 -13.80
C ASP A 95 7.74 -12.72 -12.29
N ASP A 96 8.86 -12.26 -11.73
CA ASP A 96 8.93 -11.82 -10.34
C ASP A 96 8.24 -10.44 -10.14
N PRO A 97 7.37 -10.27 -9.13
CA PRO A 97 6.72 -8.99 -8.86
C PRO A 97 7.67 -7.81 -8.65
N GLN A 98 8.77 -8.01 -7.92
CA GLN A 98 9.76 -6.95 -7.67
C GLN A 98 10.68 -6.75 -8.88
N GLY A 99 10.96 -7.82 -9.64
CA GLY A 99 11.63 -7.74 -10.93
C GLY A 99 10.87 -6.88 -11.95
N ARG A 100 9.53 -6.96 -11.95
CA ARG A 100 8.68 -6.08 -12.76
C ARG A 100 8.79 -4.62 -12.36
N ALA A 101 8.95 -4.30 -11.07
CA ALA A 101 9.23 -2.93 -10.63
C ALA A 101 10.56 -2.42 -11.21
N VAL A 102 11.66 -3.20 -11.10
CA VAL A 102 12.96 -2.85 -11.72
C VAL A 102 12.82 -2.60 -13.22
N ARG A 103 12.11 -3.49 -13.92
CA ARG A 103 11.89 -3.39 -15.37
C ARG A 103 11.02 -2.19 -15.74
N GLY A 104 9.98 -1.88 -14.96
CA GLY A 104 9.10 -0.75 -15.19
C GLY A 104 9.83 0.59 -14.99
N LEU A 105 10.66 0.71 -13.96
CA LEU A 105 11.44 1.92 -13.67
C LEU A 105 12.42 2.31 -14.80
N LEU A 106 12.72 1.39 -15.72
CA LEU A 106 13.47 1.70 -16.95
C LEU A 106 12.81 2.79 -17.80
N ILE A 107 11.48 2.89 -17.81
CA ILE A 107 10.75 3.91 -18.57
C ILE A 107 11.15 5.31 -18.10
N LEU A 108 11.16 5.53 -16.78
CA LEU A 108 11.51 6.82 -16.18
C LEU A 108 12.99 7.14 -16.36
N ARG A 109 13.87 6.15 -16.18
CA ARG A 109 15.30 6.35 -16.43
C ARG A 109 15.58 6.71 -17.90
N ASN A 110 14.91 6.04 -18.84
CA ASN A 110 15.12 6.32 -20.26
C ASN A 110 14.69 7.74 -20.61
N ALA A 111 13.66 8.26 -19.94
CA ALA A 111 13.29 9.66 -20.06
C ALA A 111 14.38 10.59 -19.53
N ASP A 112 14.82 10.40 -18.29
CA ASP A 112 15.87 11.21 -17.65
C ASP A 112 17.17 11.27 -18.49
N THR A 113 17.51 10.19 -19.19
CA THR A 113 18.72 10.13 -20.03
C THR A 113 18.52 10.69 -21.45
N HIS A 114 17.32 10.61 -22.02
CA HIS A 114 17.12 10.78 -23.47
C HIS A 114 16.09 11.83 -23.87
N VAL A 115 15.28 12.35 -22.94
CA VAL A 115 14.27 13.37 -23.25
C VAL A 115 14.32 14.52 -22.25
N PRO A 116 14.04 15.76 -22.66
CA PRO A 116 13.96 16.91 -21.77
C PRO A 116 12.60 16.93 -21.05
N ALA A 117 12.28 15.86 -20.33
CA ALA A 117 11.04 15.75 -19.55
C ALA A 117 11.36 15.50 -18.09
N THR A 118 10.86 16.37 -17.23
CA THR A 118 10.92 16.19 -15.78
C THR A 118 10.03 15.03 -15.37
N ILE A 119 10.54 14.16 -14.49
CA ILE A 119 9.74 13.12 -13.85
C ILE A 119 8.93 13.80 -12.74
N ASP A 120 7.62 13.87 -12.92
CA ASP A 120 6.72 14.35 -11.87
C ASP A 120 6.33 13.20 -10.94
N VAL A 121 6.30 13.48 -9.63
CA VAL A 121 5.98 12.56 -8.54
C VAL A 121 4.97 13.21 -7.61
N PRO A 122 3.68 13.30 -8.01
CA PRO A 122 2.68 13.97 -7.20
C PRO A 122 2.50 13.26 -5.85
N ALA A 123 2.00 14.02 -4.88
CA ALA A 123 1.55 13.46 -3.60
C ALA A 123 0.28 12.62 -3.83
N ASP A 124 0.33 11.34 -3.47
CA ASP A 124 -0.86 10.48 -3.33
C ASP A 124 -1.73 10.95 -2.17
N ARG A 125 -1.06 11.19 -1.04
CA ARG A 125 -1.68 11.66 0.18
C ARG A 125 -0.67 12.36 1.07
N VAL A 126 -1.21 13.09 2.03
CA VAL A 126 -0.45 13.77 3.08
C VAL A 126 -1.05 13.35 4.42
N VAL A 127 -0.21 12.81 5.31
CA VAL A 127 -0.62 12.32 6.63
C VAL A 127 0.03 13.12 7.74
N GLY A 128 -0.58 13.12 8.92
CA GLY A 128 0.02 13.74 10.11
C GLY A 128 1.30 13.00 10.49
N GLY A 129 2.43 13.72 10.51
CA GLY A 129 3.71 13.17 10.95
C GLY A 129 3.88 13.20 12.47
N VAL A 130 5.02 12.70 12.95
CA VAL A 130 5.43 12.90 14.34
C VAL A 130 5.67 14.39 14.60
N GLY A 131 4.93 14.98 15.54
CA GLY A 131 5.00 16.41 15.87
C GLY A 131 3.95 17.25 15.14
N LEU A 132 4.32 18.45 14.67
CA LEU A 132 3.45 19.38 13.93
C LEU A 132 3.65 19.32 12.40
N GLY A 133 4.45 18.37 11.91
CA GLY A 133 4.78 18.23 10.50
C GLY A 133 3.79 17.33 9.73
N TYR A 134 3.83 17.45 8.41
CA TYR A 134 3.11 16.57 7.49
C TYR A 134 4.08 15.61 6.80
N ARG A 135 3.62 14.38 6.58
CA ARG A 135 4.34 13.34 5.84
C ARG A 135 3.70 13.21 4.46
N VAL A 136 4.48 13.48 3.41
CA VAL A 136 4.04 13.33 2.02
C VAL A 136 4.27 11.89 1.58
N MET A 137 3.29 11.30 0.90
CA MET A 137 3.41 9.98 0.29
C MET A 137 3.44 10.15 -1.23
N PRO A 138 4.63 10.24 -1.86
CA PRO A 138 4.73 10.45 -3.30
C PRO A 138 4.40 9.17 -4.08
N ARG A 139 3.80 9.35 -5.25
CA ARG A 139 3.35 8.27 -6.14
C ARG A 139 3.79 8.53 -7.56
N TRP A 140 4.11 7.46 -8.29
CA TRP A 140 4.36 7.56 -9.73
C TRP A 140 3.07 7.83 -10.49
N LEU A 141 3.13 8.70 -11.49
CA LEU A 141 2.01 8.88 -12.41
C LEU A 141 1.64 7.56 -13.10
N PRO A 142 0.34 7.26 -13.26
CA PRO A 142 -0.13 6.22 -14.18
C PRO A 142 0.47 6.42 -15.56
N PHE A 143 0.69 5.33 -16.31
CA PHE A 143 1.39 5.41 -17.59
C PHE A 143 0.72 6.39 -18.56
N ASP A 144 -0.61 6.44 -18.57
CA ASP A 144 -1.37 7.29 -19.50
C ASP A 144 -1.37 8.78 -19.11
N GLU A 145 -0.91 9.10 -17.89
CA GLU A 145 -0.73 10.46 -17.37
C GLU A 145 0.73 10.95 -17.50
N LEU A 146 1.67 10.08 -17.87
CA LEU A 146 3.05 10.49 -18.14
C LEU A 146 3.13 11.48 -19.31
N PRO A 147 4.09 12.42 -19.32
CA PRO A 147 4.33 13.30 -20.45
C PRO A 147 4.51 12.52 -21.76
N ASN A 148 3.98 13.03 -22.87
CA ASN A 148 4.07 12.38 -24.19
C ASN A 148 5.51 12.02 -24.56
N ALA A 149 6.47 12.89 -24.25
CA ALA A 149 7.89 12.64 -24.49
C ALA A 149 8.41 11.36 -23.79
N ILE A 150 7.85 11.00 -22.64
CA ILE A 150 8.18 9.77 -21.92
C ILE A 150 7.44 8.59 -22.52
N ARG A 151 6.13 8.72 -22.78
CA ARG A 151 5.27 7.64 -23.30
C ARG A 151 5.71 7.18 -24.69
N ASP A 152 5.99 8.14 -25.56
CA ASP A 152 6.30 7.92 -26.99
C ASP A 152 7.81 7.71 -27.24
N ASN A 153 8.61 7.56 -26.18
CA ASN A 153 10.05 7.36 -26.31
C ASN A 153 10.34 6.04 -27.05
N PRO A 154 11.03 6.07 -28.22
CA PRO A 154 11.29 4.87 -29.02
C PRO A 154 12.22 3.86 -28.36
N LYS A 155 12.86 4.23 -27.24
CA LYS A 155 13.67 3.32 -26.41
C LYS A 155 12.85 2.48 -25.43
N ASN A 156 11.54 2.76 -25.30
CA ASN A 156 10.66 1.98 -24.46
C ASN A 156 10.29 0.67 -25.16
N SER A 157 10.70 -0.46 -24.57
CA SER A 157 10.23 -1.76 -25.05
C SER A 157 8.77 -2.01 -24.60
N PRO A 158 7.93 -2.70 -25.38
CA PRO A 158 6.55 -3.03 -24.97
C PRO A 158 6.49 -3.75 -23.62
N SER A 159 7.47 -4.61 -23.34
CA SER A 159 7.57 -5.32 -22.06
C SER A 159 7.86 -4.41 -20.87
N ALA A 160 8.63 -3.33 -21.05
CA ALA A 160 8.91 -2.36 -19.99
C ALA A 160 7.71 -1.44 -19.76
N VAL A 161 6.98 -1.09 -20.83
CA VAL A 161 5.71 -0.35 -20.74
C VAL A 161 4.69 -1.16 -19.94
N GLN A 162 4.52 -2.44 -20.26
CA GLN A 162 3.61 -3.32 -19.51
C GLN A 162 4.04 -3.45 -18.04
N ALA A 163 5.33 -3.69 -17.78
CA ALA A 163 5.86 -3.75 -16.42
C ALA A 163 5.65 -2.44 -15.64
N TYR A 164 5.79 -1.28 -16.30
CA TYR A 164 5.47 0.00 -15.68
C TYR A 164 3.99 0.08 -15.30
N LYS A 165 3.08 -0.25 -16.22
CA LYS A 165 1.63 -0.24 -15.97
C LYS A 165 1.24 -1.15 -14.80
N ASP A 166 1.87 -2.30 -14.70
CA ASP A 166 1.50 -3.34 -13.73
C ASP A 166 2.14 -3.12 -12.34
N ALA A 167 3.36 -2.58 -12.28
CA ALA A 167 4.18 -2.61 -11.06
C ALA A 167 4.74 -1.25 -10.62
N VAL A 168 4.58 -0.18 -11.41
CA VAL A 168 5.15 1.15 -11.09
C VAL A 168 4.10 2.25 -11.13
N GLY A 169 3.35 2.38 -12.22
CA GLY A 169 2.35 3.43 -12.42
C GLY A 169 1.28 3.37 -11.33
N GLY A 170 1.07 4.49 -10.64
CA GLY A 170 0.13 4.57 -9.52
C GLY A 170 0.62 3.93 -8.22
N GLN A 171 1.84 3.39 -8.16
CA GLN A 171 2.43 2.88 -6.92
C GLN A 171 3.21 3.96 -6.17
N LEU A 172 3.35 3.79 -4.85
CA LEU A 172 4.19 4.68 -4.04
C LEU A 172 5.64 4.58 -4.49
N VAL A 173 6.31 5.73 -4.60
CA VAL A 173 7.71 5.82 -5.01
C VAL A 173 8.57 4.93 -4.12
N MET A 174 8.39 5.05 -2.80
CA MET A 174 9.15 4.27 -1.82
C MET A 174 8.97 2.76 -1.95
N ASP A 175 7.74 2.28 -2.19
CA ASP A 175 7.47 0.85 -2.35
C ASP A 175 8.25 0.29 -3.55
N THR A 176 8.22 0.99 -4.68
CA THR A 176 8.92 0.52 -5.89
C THR A 176 10.45 0.57 -5.78
N LEU A 177 11.00 1.56 -5.06
CA LEU A 177 12.45 1.65 -4.82
C LEU A 177 12.92 0.54 -3.86
N LEU A 178 12.13 0.24 -2.84
CA LEU A 178 12.39 -0.87 -1.92
C LEU A 178 12.22 -2.23 -2.59
N ASP A 179 11.25 -2.40 -3.49
CA ASP A 179 11.12 -3.60 -4.32
C ASP A 179 12.33 -3.77 -5.24
N ALA A 180 12.80 -2.69 -5.87
CA ALA A 180 14.01 -2.75 -6.68
C ALA A 180 15.24 -3.17 -5.86
N PHE A 181 15.40 -2.61 -4.65
CA PHE A 181 16.46 -3.02 -3.73
C PHE A 181 16.36 -4.50 -3.35
N ALA A 182 15.18 -4.96 -2.92
CA ALA A 182 14.94 -6.35 -2.52
C ALA A 182 15.18 -7.33 -3.67
N PHE A 183 14.78 -6.99 -4.89
CA PHE A 183 15.05 -7.81 -6.07
C PHE A 183 16.55 -7.96 -6.34
N ILE A 184 17.29 -6.84 -6.30
CA ILE A 184 18.74 -6.82 -6.53
C ILE A 184 19.48 -7.58 -5.41
N ASP A 185 19.08 -7.42 -4.14
CA ASP A 185 19.66 -8.17 -3.02
C ASP A 185 19.41 -9.67 -3.16
N ARG A 186 18.20 -10.10 -3.58
CA ARG A 186 17.93 -11.52 -3.88
C ARG A 186 18.77 -12.07 -5.04
N CYS A 187 19.06 -11.24 -6.04
CA CYS A 187 19.94 -11.62 -7.15
C CYS A 187 21.38 -11.83 -6.67
N ASP A 188 21.93 -10.90 -5.88
CA ASP A 188 23.26 -11.02 -5.30
C ASP A 188 23.36 -10.31 -3.93
N PRO A 189 23.18 -11.06 -2.82
CA PRO A 189 23.19 -10.49 -1.48
C PRO A 189 24.56 -9.94 -1.05
N THR A 190 25.61 -10.25 -1.80
CA THR A 190 26.98 -9.82 -1.49
C THR A 190 27.27 -8.40 -1.97
N LEU A 191 26.34 -7.79 -2.71
CA LEU A 191 26.41 -6.39 -3.15
C LEU A 191 25.96 -5.43 -2.04
N ALA A 192 24.98 -5.84 -1.22
CA ALA A 192 24.49 -5.01 -0.13
C ALA A 192 25.49 -4.94 1.03
N ARG A 193 25.50 -3.80 1.72
CA ARG A 193 26.25 -3.65 2.97
C ARG A 193 25.37 -4.04 4.14
N ARG A 194 25.95 -4.80 5.07
CA ARG A 194 25.30 -5.22 6.31
C ARG A 194 26.01 -4.62 7.51
N VAL A 195 25.27 -4.37 8.58
CA VAL A 195 25.83 -3.90 9.84
C VAL A 195 26.77 -4.97 10.38
N ARG A 196 27.97 -4.55 10.83
CA ARG A 196 29.01 -5.48 11.22
C ARG A 196 28.54 -6.35 12.39
N GLY A 197 28.48 -7.66 12.15
CA GLY A 197 28.10 -8.65 13.16
C GLY A 197 26.60 -8.93 13.23
N THR A 198 25.80 -8.38 12.30
CA THR A 198 24.38 -8.70 12.15
C THR A 198 24.05 -9.02 10.69
N GLU A 199 22.83 -9.50 10.45
CA GLU A 199 22.28 -9.69 9.10
C GLU A 199 21.58 -8.43 8.57
N ASP A 200 21.50 -7.37 9.38
CA ASP A 200 20.74 -6.16 9.06
C ASP A 200 21.42 -5.37 7.95
N LEU A 201 20.63 -4.81 7.04
CA LEU A 201 21.11 -3.95 5.98
C LEU A 201 21.52 -2.58 6.55
N GLU A 202 22.66 -2.05 6.10
CA GLU A 202 23.03 -0.66 6.40
C GLU A 202 21.95 0.29 5.83
N TYR A 203 21.61 1.36 6.57
CA TYR A 203 20.53 2.32 6.29
C TYR A 203 19.09 1.85 6.50
N PHE A 204 18.88 0.59 6.87
CA PHE A 204 17.55 0.07 7.16
C PHE A 204 17.45 -0.46 8.60
N PRO A 205 16.26 -0.41 9.24
CA PRO A 205 15.03 0.22 8.75
C PRO A 205 15.15 1.75 8.64
N LEU A 206 14.40 2.33 7.71
CA LEU A 206 14.26 3.77 7.56
C LEU A 206 13.64 4.40 8.84
N HIS A 207 13.88 5.69 9.04
CA HIS A 207 13.33 6.41 10.19
C HIS A 207 11.80 6.48 10.13
N ALA A 208 11.10 6.10 11.22
CA ALA A 208 9.65 6.17 11.26
C ALA A 208 9.14 7.61 11.45
N TYR A 209 8.40 8.15 10.46
CA TYR A 209 7.85 9.51 10.52
C TYR A 209 6.35 9.57 10.82
N THR A 210 5.62 8.46 10.71
CA THR A 210 4.22 8.35 11.13
C THR A 210 3.98 7.08 11.94
N THR A 211 2.95 7.10 12.77
CA THR A 211 2.49 5.95 13.57
C THR A 211 1.05 5.53 13.26
N HIS A 212 0.39 6.22 12.32
CA HIS A 212 -1.04 6.07 12.07
C HIS A 212 -1.38 5.68 10.62
N ASP A 213 -0.37 5.47 9.78
CA ASP A 213 -0.52 5.04 8.40
C ASP A 213 0.61 4.05 8.03
N TYR A 214 0.51 3.42 6.86
CA TYR A 214 1.53 2.57 6.28
C TYR A 214 2.79 3.36 5.89
N ASP A 215 3.91 2.91 6.43
CA ASP A 215 5.28 3.28 6.05
C ASP A 215 6.08 1.98 5.83
N ARG A 216 6.54 1.72 4.61
CA ARG A 216 7.52 0.65 4.35
C ARG A 216 8.91 1.15 4.69
N LEU A 217 9.47 0.64 5.78
CA LEU A 217 10.77 1.06 6.31
C LEU A 217 11.90 0.11 5.92
N HIS A 218 11.59 -1.09 5.43
CA HIS A 218 12.60 -2.10 5.07
C HIS A 218 12.25 -2.80 3.75
N PRO A 219 13.22 -3.17 2.90
CA PRO A 219 12.97 -3.92 1.66
C PRO A 219 12.22 -5.24 1.89
N ASP A 220 12.49 -5.91 3.00
CA ASP A 220 11.84 -7.18 3.38
C ASP A 220 10.43 -7.03 3.98
N GLN A 221 9.99 -5.79 4.27
CA GLN A 221 8.62 -5.57 4.72
C GLN A 221 7.63 -5.70 3.55
N PRO A 222 6.38 -6.12 3.82
CA PRO A 222 5.35 -6.20 2.79
C PRO A 222 5.05 -4.83 2.17
N SER A 223 4.65 -4.83 0.89
CA SER A 223 4.13 -3.65 0.21
C SER A 223 2.75 -3.24 0.76
N ARG A 224 2.27 -2.03 0.44
CA ARG A 224 0.96 -1.56 0.92
C ARG A 224 -0.17 -2.51 0.54
N PRO A 225 -0.29 -2.99 -0.71
CA PRO A 225 -1.36 -3.92 -1.06
C PRO A 225 -1.28 -5.25 -0.29
N GLN A 226 -0.07 -5.74 -0.01
CA GLN A 226 0.12 -6.96 0.78
C GLN A 226 -0.31 -6.76 2.24
N LEU A 227 0.10 -5.65 2.84
CA LEU A 227 -0.28 -5.32 4.21
C LEU A 227 -1.78 -5.01 4.32
N ASP A 228 -2.35 -4.28 3.37
CA ASP A 228 -3.80 -4.00 3.32
C ASP A 228 -4.60 -5.30 3.22
N ALA A 229 -4.17 -6.25 2.38
CA ALA A 229 -4.80 -7.55 2.27
C ALA A 229 -4.74 -8.34 3.59
N GLU A 230 -3.60 -8.33 4.27
CA GLU A 230 -3.43 -9.03 5.54
C GLU A 230 -4.22 -8.38 6.68
N VAL A 231 -4.16 -7.04 6.80
CA VAL A 231 -4.95 -6.27 7.75
C VAL A 231 -6.44 -6.51 7.52
N ARG A 232 -6.89 -6.51 6.25
CA ARG A 232 -8.28 -6.81 5.87
C ARG A 232 -8.67 -8.21 6.32
N ARG A 233 -7.85 -9.22 5.99
CA ARG A 233 -8.09 -10.63 6.34
C ARG A 233 -8.25 -10.81 7.84
N LEU A 234 -7.26 -10.38 8.62
CA LEU A 234 -7.27 -10.47 10.09
C LEU A 234 -8.45 -9.72 10.72
N THR A 235 -8.78 -8.55 10.18
CA THR A 235 -9.89 -7.73 10.67
C THR A 235 -11.25 -8.39 10.40
N GLN A 236 -11.41 -9.05 9.25
CA GLN A 236 -12.65 -9.76 8.89
C GLN A 236 -12.81 -11.09 9.64
N GLU A 237 -11.72 -11.66 10.16
CA GLU A 237 -11.72 -12.87 11.00
C GLU A 237 -12.02 -12.59 12.48
N THR A 238 -11.84 -11.34 12.92
CA THR A 238 -11.98 -10.94 14.32
C THR A 238 -13.27 -10.15 14.51
N PRO A 239 -14.20 -10.55 15.41
CA PRO A 239 -15.39 -9.77 15.72
C PRO A 239 -15.07 -8.32 16.15
N PRO A 240 -15.98 -7.36 15.95
CA PRO A 240 -15.75 -5.97 16.34
C PRO A 240 -15.51 -5.84 17.85
N TYR A 241 -14.78 -4.81 18.27
CA TYR A 241 -14.66 -4.45 19.68
C TYR A 241 -15.83 -3.55 20.12
N GLY A 242 -16.61 -4.01 21.10
CA GLY A 242 -17.79 -3.32 21.60
C GLY A 242 -18.71 -4.28 22.35
N THR A 243 -19.86 -3.78 22.81
CA THR A 243 -20.91 -4.60 23.43
C THR A 243 -21.95 -5.11 22.43
N GLY A 244 -21.94 -4.58 21.20
CA GLY A 244 -22.83 -4.98 20.12
C GLY A 244 -22.91 -3.91 19.03
N ARG A 245 -23.72 -4.19 18.00
CA ARG A 245 -23.99 -3.25 16.90
C ARG A 245 -25.49 -3.05 16.68
N GLU A 246 -25.88 -1.81 16.45
CA GLU A 246 -27.24 -1.41 16.10
C GLU A 246 -27.29 -1.08 14.60
N ILE A 247 -28.02 -1.86 13.80
CA ILE A 247 -28.25 -1.58 12.37
C ILE A 247 -29.36 -0.54 12.25
N LEU A 248 -29.11 0.49 11.45
CA LEU A 248 -30.03 1.61 11.25
C LEU A 248 -30.52 1.74 9.82
N HIS A 249 -29.72 1.27 8.86
CA HIS A 249 -30.01 1.39 7.44
C HIS A 249 -29.30 0.29 6.67
N SER A 250 -29.90 -0.12 5.55
CA SER A 250 -29.25 -0.96 4.54
C SER A 250 -29.45 -0.37 3.15
N PHE A 251 -28.50 -0.65 2.26
CA PHE A 251 -28.53 -0.27 0.86
C PHE A 251 -27.83 -1.33 0.01
N ASN A 252 -28.12 -1.34 -1.29
CA ASN A 252 -27.49 -2.24 -2.24
C ASN A 252 -26.36 -1.52 -3.00
N ARG A 253 -25.19 -2.13 -3.06
CA ARG A 253 -24.05 -1.67 -3.87
C ARG A 253 -23.47 -2.85 -4.63
N ASP A 254 -23.41 -2.73 -5.97
CA ASP A 254 -22.85 -3.75 -6.85
C ASP A 254 -23.41 -5.18 -6.64
N GLY A 255 -24.71 -5.26 -6.32
CA GLY A 255 -25.41 -6.53 -6.05
C GLY A 255 -25.18 -7.11 -4.66
N GLN A 256 -24.53 -6.35 -3.76
CA GLN A 256 -24.31 -6.73 -2.37
C GLN A 256 -25.13 -5.82 -1.42
N GLU A 257 -25.88 -6.43 -0.51
CA GLU A 257 -26.54 -5.70 0.57
C GLU A 257 -25.51 -5.32 1.65
N VAL A 258 -25.47 -4.02 1.96
CA VAL A 258 -24.58 -3.38 2.91
C VAL A 258 -25.40 -2.76 4.04
N HIS A 259 -24.99 -2.98 5.28
CA HIS A 259 -25.62 -2.45 6.48
C HIS A 259 -24.76 -1.35 7.09
N CYS A 260 -25.40 -0.27 7.55
CA CYS A 260 -24.75 0.74 8.35
C CYS A 260 -25.53 1.05 9.64
N GLY A 261 -24.80 1.52 10.65
CA GLY A 261 -25.36 1.79 11.96
C GLY A 261 -24.27 2.13 12.97
N TYR A 262 -24.46 1.77 14.24
CA TYR A 262 -23.51 2.05 15.30
C TYR A 262 -22.91 0.81 15.95
N THR A 263 -21.59 0.82 16.13
CA THR A 263 -20.94 0.00 17.15
C THR A 263 -21.13 0.69 18.49
N ILE A 264 -21.63 -0.06 19.47
CA ILE A 264 -21.88 0.41 20.83
C ILE A 264 -20.69 0.03 21.71
N ARG A 265 -20.08 1.03 22.34
CA ARG A 265 -18.97 0.85 23.28
C ARG A 265 -19.19 1.72 24.51
N ARG A 266 -19.68 1.11 25.59
CA ARG A 266 -20.15 1.83 26.77
C ARG A 266 -21.19 2.89 26.32
N ASP A 267 -20.98 4.16 26.63
CA ASP A 267 -21.87 5.26 26.24
C ASP A 267 -21.52 5.90 24.89
N ILE A 268 -20.56 5.32 24.14
CA ILE A 268 -20.11 5.86 22.85
C ILE A 268 -20.72 5.06 21.71
N ARG A 269 -21.35 5.77 20.78
CA ARG A 269 -21.83 5.23 19.49
C ARG A 269 -20.90 5.68 18.38
N THR A 270 -20.35 4.74 17.64
CA THR A 270 -19.45 5.00 16.51
C THR A 270 -19.98 4.33 15.27
N ALA A 271 -20.01 5.03 14.14
CA ALA A 271 -20.56 4.47 12.91
C ALA A 271 -19.79 3.23 12.44
N PHE A 272 -20.50 2.32 11.78
CA PHE A 272 -19.92 1.22 11.00
C PHE A 272 -20.67 1.06 9.69
N VAL A 273 -20.00 0.46 8.70
CA VAL A 273 -20.59 0.03 7.44
C VAL A 273 -19.96 -1.29 6.99
N GLU A 274 -20.78 -2.31 6.75
CA GLU A 274 -20.31 -3.66 6.44
C GLU A 274 -21.28 -4.43 5.55
N PRO A 275 -20.77 -5.36 4.72
CA PRO A 275 -21.63 -6.18 3.90
C PRO A 275 -22.35 -7.24 4.75
N SER A 276 -23.51 -7.70 4.26
CA SER A 276 -24.32 -8.77 4.89
C SER A 276 -23.51 -10.01 5.26
N VAL A 277 -22.57 -10.40 4.40
CA VAL A 277 -21.69 -11.57 4.61
C VAL A 277 -20.79 -11.41 5.86
N GLN A 278 -20.36 -10.19 6.17
CA GLN A 278 -19.55 -9.93 7.36
C GLN A 278 -20.43 -9.87 8.61
N VAL A 279 -21.59 -9.20 8.54
CA VAL A 279 -22.56 -9.15 9.65
C VAL A 279 -22.98 -10.57 10.05
N THR A 280 -23.26 -11.41 9.05
CA THR A 280 -23.58 -12.83 9.24
C THR A 280 -22.45 -13.59 9.94
N ARG A 281 -21.20 -13.37 9.52
CA ARG A 281 -20.02 -13.99 10.14
C ARG A 281 -19.90 -13.57 11.60
N ASP A 282 -20.05 -12.28 11.89
CA ASP A 282 -19.91 -11.74 13.24
C ASP A 282 -20.99 -12.29 14.18
N ILE A 283 -22.26 -12.37 13.72
CA ILE A 283 -23.35 -12.97 14.51
C ILE A 283 -23.08 -14.45 14.77
N ARG A 284 -22.61 -15.21 13.76
CA ARG A 284 -22.22 -16.62 13.92
C ARG A 284 -21.04 -16.81 14.88
N ALA A 285 -20.15 -15.82 14.98
CA ALA A 285 -19.07 -15.79 15.97
C ALA A 285 -19.54 -15.35 17.37
N GLY A 286 -20.83 -15.09 17.56
CA GLY A 286 -21.44 -14.73 18.84
C GLY A 286 -21.43 -13.22 19.13
N PHE A 287 -21.11 -12.36 18.16
CA PHE A 287 -21.17 -10.91 18.36
C PHE A 287 -22.60 -10.38 18.14
N PRO A 288 -23.20 -9.68 19.12
CA PRO A 288 -24.61 -9.31 19.06
C PRO A 288 -24.87 -8.14 18.10
N TYR A 289 -25.92 -8.29 17.30
CA TYR A 289 -26.49 -7.24 16.46
C TYR A 289 -27.96 -7.01 16.84
N SER A 290 -28.41 -5.77 16.74
CA SER A 290 -29.80 -5.39 17.00
C SER A 290 -30.30 -4.34 16.01
N VAL A 291 -31.61 -4.19 15.94
CA VAL A 291 -32.30 -3.11 15.22
C VAL A 291 -33.31 -2.45 16.14
N VAL A 292 -33.64 -1.19 15.86
CA VAL A 292 -34.77 -0.50 16.48
C VAL A 292 -35.84 -0.28 15.41
N THR A 293 -37.01 -0.87 15.62
CA THR A 293 -38.15 -0.75 14.71
C THR A 293 -38.82 0.62 14.83
N ALA A 294 -39.68 0.96 13.88
CA ALA A 294 -40.37 2.26 13.83
C ALA A 294 -41.20 2.59 15.09
N ASP A 295 -41.65 1.57 15.84
CA ASP A 295 -42.36 1.69 17.12
C ASP A 295 -41.42 1.93 18.32
N GLY A 296 -40.11 1.90 18.11
CA GLY A 296 -39.07 2.09 19.13
C GLY A 296 -38.66 0.81 19.85
N THR A 297 -39.19 -0.36 19.46
CA THR A 297 -38.82 -1.64 20.07
C THR A 297 -37.46 -2.10 19.54
N GLN A 298 -36.58 -2.58 20.44
CA GLN A 298 -35.31 -3.18 20.06
C GLN A 298 -35.49 -4.69 19.83
N HIS A 299 -34.98 -5.18 18.70
CA HIS A 299 -34.96 -6.60 18.36
C HIS A 299 -33.55 -7.06 18.05
N ASP A 300 -33.19 -8.25 18.52
CA ASP A 300 -31.94 -8.91 18.13
C ASP A 300 -32.01 -9.33 16.65
N VAL A 301 -30.90 -9.19 15.96
CA VAL A 301 -30.71 -9.68 14.60
C VAL A 301 -30.11 -11.07 14.68
N THR A 302 -30.73 -11.99 13.96
CA THR A 302 -30.35 -13.40 13.89
C THR A 302 -30.00 -13.79 12.46
N VAL A 303 -29.31 -14.92 12.30
CA VAL A 303 -28.94 -15.50 11.01
C VAL A 303 -29.63 -16.85 10.88
N ASP A 304 -30.31 -17.11 9.77
CA ASP A 304 -30.89 -18.42 9.46
C ASP A 304 -29.84 -19.45 8.95
N GLU A 305 -30.29 -20.67 8.62
CA GLU A 305 -29.40 -21.73 8.14
C GLU A 305 -28.78 -21.37 6.78
N GLU A 306 -29.52 -20.67 5.92
CA GLU A 306 -29.12 -20.19 4.61
C GLU A 306 -28.19 -18.96 4.66
N GLY A 307 -28.08 -18.28 5.80
CA GLY A 307 -27.24 -17.10 5.99
C GLY A 307 -27.95 -15.76 5.78
N HIS A 308 -29.28 -15.73 5.72
CA HIS A 308 -30.05 -14.49 5.68
C HIS A 308 -30.24 -13.90 7.07
N LEU A 309 -30.28 -12.57 7.12
CA LEU A 309 -30.49 -11.82 8.35
C LEU A 309 -31.99 -11.65 8.62
N ALA A 310 -32.40 -11.85 9.86
CA ALA A 310 -33.79 -11.73 10.31
C ALA A 310 -33.89 -11.00 11.65
N ALA A 311 -34.95 -10.20 11.83
CA ALA A 311 -35.30 -9.56 13.09
C ALA A 311 -36.82 -9.45 13.23
N ALA A 312 -37.33 -9.40 14.46
CA ALA A 312 -38.78 -9.32 14.73
C ALA A 312 -39.64 -10.40 14.01
N GLY A 313 -39.06 -11.56 13.73
CA GLY A 313 -39.73 -12.67 13.03
C GLY A 313 -39.88 -12.50 11.52
N ALA A 314 -39.20 -11.53 10.90
CA ALA A 314 -39.20 -11.28 9.45
C ALA A 314 -37.77 -11.14 8.89
N PRO A 315 -37.58 -11.32 7.57
CA PRO A 315 -36.32 -10.95 6.92
C PRO A 315 -35.96 -9.49 7.22
N LEU A 316 -34.69 -9.22 7.50
CA LEU A 316 -34.23 -7.88 7.92
C LEU A 316 -34.58 -6.78 6.90
N ALA A 317 -34.57 -7.12 5.61
CA ALA A 317 -34.95 -6.20 4.52
C ALA A 317 -36.42 -5.72 4.60
N ASP A 318 -37.29 -6.50 5.25
CA ASP A 318 -38.72 -6.19 5.41
C ASP A 318 -39.02 -5.47 6.74
N VAL A 319 -38.03 -5.34 7.62
CA VAL A 319 -38.21 -4.72 8.95
C VAL A 319 -38.17 -3.20 8.82
N PRO A 320 -39.25 -2.48 9.22
CA PRO A 320 -39.27 -1.02 9.14
C PRO A 320 -38.36 -0.42 10.23
N LEU A 321 -37.13 -0.06 9.85
CA LEU A 321 -36.14 0.54 10.73
C LEU A 321 -36.50 1.99 11.10
N GLN A 322 -36.17 2.40 12.32
CA GLN A 322 -36.32 3.79 12.75
C GLN A 322 -35.43 4.73 11.92
N THR A 323 -36.02 5.79 11.37
CA THR A 323 -35.27 6.75 10.54
C THR A 323 -34.16 7.46 11.35
N PRO A 324 -32.90 7.47 10.88
CA PRO A 324 -31.79 8.11 11.59
C PRO A 324 -32.00 9.63 11.71
N ARG A 325 -31.83 10.19 12.92
CA ARG A 325 -32.00 11.64 13.12
C ARG A 325 -30.83 12.49 12.62
N ASN A 326 -29.57 12.04 12.76
CA ASN A 326 -28.41 12.93 12.58
C ASN A 326 -27.15 12.38 11.85
N HIS A 327 -26.84 11.07 11.85
CA HIS A 327 -25.49 10.61 11.39
C HIS A 327 -25.42 9.38 10.45
N CYS A 328 -26.53 8.75 10.10
CA CYS A 328 -26.56 7.64 9.13
C CYS A 328 -27.48 7.98 7.95
N ARG A 329 -27.25 9.12 7.30
CA ARG A 329 -27.93 9.39 6.02
C ARG A 329 -27.35 8.43 4.96
N PRO A 330 -28.16 7.93 4.01
CA PRO A 330 -27.70 6.99 2.99
C PRO A 330 -26.43 7.45 2.27
N GLU A 331 -26.35 8.73 1.89
CA GLU A 331 -25.20 9.28 1.15
C GLU A 331 -23.91 9.26 1.99
N VAL A 332 -24.03 9.43 3.31
CA VAL A 332 -22.88 9.35 4.23
C VAL A 332 -22.43 7.90 4.41
N CYS A 333 -23.38 6.96 4.49
CA CYS A 333 -23.06 5.52 4.57
C CYS A 333 -22.38 5.03 3.28
N GLU A 334 -22.81 5.50 2.11
CA GLU A 334 -22.16 5.18 0.84
C GLU A 334 -20.72 5.69 0.77
N GLY A 335 -20.47 6.96 1.14
CA GLY A 335 -19.11 7.49 1.19
C GLY A 335 -18.22 6.74 2.19
N TRP A 336 -18.76 6.35 3.35
CA TRP A 336 -18.05 5.51 4.31
C TRP A 336 -17.77 4.10 3.76
N TRP A 337 -18.69 3.53 2.98
CA TRP A 337 -18.49 2.24 2.34
C TRP A 337 -17.34 2.29 1.34
N GLU A 338 -17.27 3.32 0.50
CA GLU A 338 -16.18 3.51 -0.46
C GLU A 338 -14.82 3.63 0.23
N LEU A 339 -14.74 4.40 1.32
CA LEU A 339 -13.52 4.55 2.11
C LEU A 339 -13.09 3.24 2.77
N THR A 340 -14.02 2.56 3.44
CA THR A 340 -13.71 1.32 4.17
C THR A 340 -13.50 0.12 3.24
N THR A 341 -13.95 0.18 1.99
CA THR A 341 -13.65 -0.85 0.99
C THR A 341 -12.27 -0.67 0.39
N SER A 342 -11.82 0.58 0.21
CA SER A 342 -10.52 0.91 -0.37
C SER A 342 -9.37 0.99 0.64
N ASP A 343 -9.65 1.17 1.93
CA ASP A 343 -8.64 1.31 2.98
C ASP A 343 -8.86 0.31 4.13
N ALA A 344 -7.95 -0.67 4.25
CA ALA A 344 -8.02 -1.72 5.25
C ALA A 344 -7.81 -1.21 6.68
N PHE A 345 -7.04 -0.12 6.87
CA PHE A 345 -6.81 0.49 8.18
C PHE A 345 -8.04 1.26 8.66
N LEU A 346 -8.72 1.98 7.78
CA LEU A 346 -10.02 2.60 8.09
C LEU A 346 -11.06 1.52 8.41
N TYR A 347 -11.09 0.42 7.66
CA TYR A 347 -11.95 -0.72 7.95
C TYR A 347 -11.66 -1.33 9.33
N ARG A 348 -10.39 -1.51 9.68
CA ARG A 348 -9.98 -1.97 11.02
C ARG A 348 -10.40 -0.98 12.12
N ARG A 349 -10.23 0.32 11.87
CA ARG A 349 -10.57 1.38 12.81
C ARG A 349 -12.07 1.41 13.12
N GLN A 350 -12.96 1.22 12.13
CA GLN A 350 -14.41 1.16 12.41
C GLN A 350 -14.82 -0.07 13.24
N ARG A 351 -14.00 -1.13 13.23
CA ARG A 351 -14.18 -2.31 14.09
C ARG A 351 -13.50 -2.17 15.46
N HIS A 352 -12.84 -1.03 15.74
CA HIS A 352 -12.20 -0.68 17.01
C HIS A 352 -11.17 -1.70 17.52
N LEU A 353 -10.51 -2.40 16.61
CA LEU A 353 -9.49 -3.39 16.96
C LEU A 353 -8.19 -2.64 17.30
N HIS A 354 -7.82 -2.66 18.57
CA HIS A 354 -6.69 -1.89 19.12
C HIS A 354 -5.40 -2.69 19.30
N GLU A 355 -5.42 -4.00 19.12
CA GLU A 355 -4.18 -4.79 19.13
C GLU A 355 -3.28 -4.35 17.98
N GLY A 356 -2.01 -4.12 18.31
CA GLY A 356 -1.05 -3.47 17.43
C GLY A 356 -0.79 -4.27 16.17
N ILE A 357 -0.76 -3.58 15.02
CA ILE A 357 -0.23 -4.08 13.75
C ILE A 357 1.30 -4.30 13.82
N ARG A 358 1.93 -3.92 14.96
CA ARG A 358 3.40 -3.92 15.16
C ARG A 358 4.07 -5.30 15.05
N ASP A 359 3.31 -6.39 15.03
CA ASP A 359 3.82 -7.76 14.92
C ASP A 359 3.55 -8.40 13.53
N LEU A 360 3.17 -7.60 12.51
CA LEU A 360 3.01 -8.04 11.11
C LEU A 360 4.21 -7.68 10.23
#